data_AF-A0A351UQW8-F1
#
_entry.id   AF-A0A351UQW8-F1
#
_cell.length_a   1.000
_cell.length_b   1.000
_cell.length_c   1.000
_cell.angle_alpha   90.00
_cell.angle_beta   90.00
_cell.angle_gamma   90.00
#
_symmetry.space_group_name_H-M   'P 1'
#
loop_
_entity.id
_entity.type
_entity.pdbx_description
1 polymer ?
#
loop_
_entity_poly.entity_id
_entity_poly.type
_entity_poly.pdbx_seq_one_letter_code
_entity_poly.pdbx_strand_id
1 'polypeptide(L)'
;MTSEQLLREAGKYEEKLLKDRRYLHAHPETGFDLSETLAYVRKELTAMGYEPQECGKAGLTVTVGGKKPGKVFLIRGDMDALPIQEESGVEFASDNGKMHACGHDM
;
A
#
# COMPACT_ATOMS: atom_id res chain seq x y z
N MET A 1 15.14 -20.52 -5.27
CA MET A 1 15.09 -19.30 -6.10
C MET A 1 16.33 -18.49 -5.82
N THR A 2 17.01 -17.99 -6.84
CA THR A 2 18.10 -17.01 -6.72
C THR A 2 17.53 -15.59 -6.59
N SER A 3 18.36 -14.63 -6.18
CA SER A 3 17.96 -13.21 -6.12
C SER A 3 17.55 -12.66 -7.49
N GLU A 4 18.22 -13.09 -8.56
CA GLU A 4 17.89 -12.70 -9.94
C GLU A 4 16.51 -13.23 -10.36
N GLN A 5 16.18 -14.46 -9.98
CA GLN A 5 14.86 -15.04 -10.24
C GLN A 5 13.76 -14.28 -9.48
N LEU A 6 14.02 -13.89 -8.23
CA LEU A 6 13.10 -13.07 -7.43
C LEU A 6 12.86 -11.70 -8.08
N LEU A 7 13.90 -11.00 -8.50
CA LEU A 7 13.78 -9.70 -9.15
C LEU A 7 13.01 -9.80 -10.48
N ARG A 8 13.25 -10.85 -11.26
CA ARG A 8 12.51 -11.09 -12.51
C ARG A 8 11.03 -11.35 -12.27
N GLU A 9 10.67 -12.11 -11.23
CA GLU A 9 9.26 -12.33 -10.86
C GLU A 9 8.63 -11.03 -10.33
N ALA A 10 9.35 -10.25 -9.52
CA ALA A 10 8.88 -8.97 -9.02
C ALA A 10 8.57 -7.97 -10.16
N GLY A 11 9.40 -7.94 -11.21
CA GLY A 11 9.18 -7.08 -12.38
C GLY A 11 7.85 -7.34 -13.10
N LYS A 12 7.25 -8.53 -12.97
CA LYS A 12 5.93 -8.82 -13.56
C LYS A 12 4.79 -8.04 -12.90
N TYR A 13 5.03 -7.44 -11.73
CA TYR A 13 4.02 -6.67 -11.00
C TYR A 13 4.11 -5.16 -11.26
N GLU A 14 5.06 -4.69 -12.08
CA GLU A 14 5.30 -3.25 -12.31
C GLU A 14 4.03 -2.50 -12.73
N GLU A 15 3.28 -3.00 -13.72
CA GLU A 15 2.06 -2.35 -14.19
C GLU A 15 1.00 -2.23 -13.07
N LYS A 16 0.85 -3.28 -12.26
CA LYS A 16 -0.07 -3.28 -11.13
C LYS A 16 0.38 -2.28 -10.06
N LEU A 17 1.66 -2.29 -9.70
CA LEU A 17 2.21 -1.39 -8.69
C LEU A 17 2.06 0.08 -9.11
N LEU A 18 2.30 0.39 -10.38
CA LEU A 18 2.07 1.74 -10.92
C LEU A 18 0.60 2.15 -10.83
N LYS A 19 -0.32 1.23 -11.14
CA LYS A 19 -1.76 1.47 -11.03
C LYS A 19 -2.18 1.71 -9.58
N ASP A 20 -1.74 0.86 -8.66
CA ASP A 20 -2.09 0.96 -7.24
C ASP A 20 -1.53 2.25 -6.64
N ARG A 21 -0.26 2.56 -6.91
CA ARG A 21 0.39 3.80 -6.48
C ARG A 21 -0.36 5.03 -6.96
N ARG A 22 -0.70 5.10 -8.26
CA ARG A 22 -1.44 6.25 -8.82
C ARG A 22 -2.86 6.35 -8.25
N TYR A 23 -3.52 5.23 -7.99
CA TYR A 23 -4.82 5.23 -7.31
C TYR A 23 -4.69 5.81 -5.90
N LEU A 24 -3.77 5.31 -5.08
CA LEU A 24 -3.54 5.81 -3.73
C LEU A 24 -3.13 7.29 -3.71
N HIS A 25 -2.24 7.70 -4.62
CA HIS A 25 -1.83 9.09 -4.78
C HIS A 25 -3.00 10.06 -5.00
N ALA A 26 -3.95 9.66 -5.84
CA ALA A 26 -5.14 10.46 -6.16
C ALA A 26 -6.21 10.45 -5.07
N HIS A 27 -6.15 9.50 -4.11
CA HIS A 27 -7.12 9.37 -3.01
C HIS A 27 -6.42 9.47 -1.64
N PRO A 28 -5.73 10.58 -1.34
CA PRO A 28 -5.00 10.73 -0.09
C PRO A 28 -5.95 10.94 1.10
N GLU A 29 -5.70 10.20 2.17
CA GLU A 29 -6.38 10.28 3.45
C GLU A 29 -5.36 10.56 4.58
N THR A 30 -5.73 11.27 5.64
CA THR A 30 -4.76 11.81 6.62
C THR A 30 -4.95 11.22 8.01
N GLY A 31 -3.85 10.99 8.73
CA GLY A 31 -3.89 10.53 10.12
C GLY A 31 -4.55 9.16 10.25
N PHE A 32 -5.63 9.07 11.04
CA PHE A 32 -6.38 7.81 11.23
C PHE A 32 -7.65 7.71 10.39
N ASP A 33 -8.01 8.76 9.65
CA ASP A 33 -9.22 8.79 8.82
C ASP A 33 -8.91 8.18 7.44
N LEU A 34 -8.51 6.90 7.43
CA LEU A 34 -8.01 6.15 6.27
C LEU A 34 -9.02 5.14 5.74
N SER A 35 -10.31 5.50 5.72
CA SER A 35 -11.39 4.56 5.43
C SER A 35 -11.33 3.97 4.02
N GLU A 36 -11.00 4.79 3.02
CA GLU A 36 -10.91 4.38 1.61
C GLU A 36 -9.60 3.64 1.34
N THR A 37 -8.47 4.16 1.84
CA THR A 37 -7.15 3.55 1.74
C THR A 37 -7.13 2.17 2.39
N LEU A 38 -7.72 2.00 3.58
CA LEU A 38 -7.81 0.69 4.25
C LEU A 38 -8.68 -0.29 3.47
N ALA A 39 -9.83 0.18 2.96
CA ALA A 39 -10.71 -0.66 2.15
C ALA A 39 -10.01 -1.13 0.87
N TYR A 40 -9.25 -0.24 0.23
CA TYR A 40 -8.47 -0.55 -0.96
C TYR A 40 -7.38 -1.59 -0.67
N VAL A 41 -6.53 -1.35 0.32
CA VAL A 41 -5.43 -2.28 0.67
C VAL A 41 -5.96 -3.63 1.13
N ARG A 42 -7.05 -3.65 1.91
CA ARG A 42 -7.71 -4.90 2.29
C ARG A 42 -8.21 -5.67 1.06
N LYS A 43 -8.85 -4.98 0.11
CA LYS A 43 -9.34 -5.60 -1.12
C LYS A 43 -8.20 -6.22 -1.93
N GLU A 44 -7.11 -5.48 -2.12
CA GLU A 44 -5.95 -5.98 -2.88
C GLU A 44 -5.29 -7.19 -2.19
N LEU A 45 -5.08 -7.14 -0.87
CA LEU A 45 -4.56 -8.29 -0.12
C LEU A 45 -5.49 -9.51 -0.18
N THR A 46 -6.80 -9.28 -0.10
CA THR A 46 -7.81 -10.35 -0.22
C THR A 46 -7.80 -10.97 -1.62
N ALA A 47 -7.66 -10.15 -2.66
CA ALA A 47 -7.54 -10.61 -4.05
C ALA A 47 -6.28 -11.45 -4.30
N MET A 48 -5.21 -11.22 -3.51
CA MET A 48 -4.01 -12.06 -3.50
C MET A 48 -4.18 -13.38 -2.73
N GLY A 49 -5.34 -13.61 -2.11
CA GLY A 49 -5.65 -14.83 -1.34
C GLY A 49 -5.20 -14.78 0.13
N TYR A 50 -4.98 -13.58 0.67
CA TYR A 50 -4.67 -13.39 2.08
C TYR A 50 -5.89 -13.00 2.92
N GLU A 51 -5.74 -13.09 4.25
CA GLU A 51 -6.78 -12.73 5.24
C GLU A 51 -6.30 -11.58 6.14
N PRO A 52 -6.40 -10.31 5.70
CA PRO A 52 -5.95 -9.15 6.46
C PRO A 52 -6.75 -8.97 7.77
N GLN A 53 -6.04 -8.76 8.87
CA GLN A 53 -6.61 -8.50 10.19
C GLN A 53 -6.46 -7.02 10.54
N GLU A 54 -7.51 -6.43 11.10
CA GLU A 54 -7.46 -5.06 11.61
C GLU A 54 -6.49 -4.94 12.78
N CYS A 55 -5.76 -3.83 12.81
CA CYS A 55 -4.80 -3.52 13.85
C CYS A 55 -4.88 -2.04 14.22
N GLY A 56 -5.23 -1.76 15.47
CA GLY A 56 -5.42 -0.39 15.94
C GLY A 56 -6.57 0.30 15.21
N LYS A 57 -6.49 1.64 15.08
CA LYS A 57 -7.55 2.47 14.49
C LYS A 57 -7.60 2.43 12.97
N ALA A 58 -6.44 2.34 12.33
CA ALA A 58 -6.32 2.50 10.88
C ALA A 58 -5.16 1.66 10.30
N GLY A 59 -5.04 0.41 10.75
CA GLY A 59 -3.96 -0.48 10.33
C GLY A 59 -4.47 -1.86 9.92
N LEU A 60 -3.69 -2.52 9.07
CA LEU A 60 -3.88 -3.92 8.69
C LEU A 60 -2.60 -4.70 8.98
N THR A 61 -2.77 -5.96 9.38
CA THR A 61 -1.68 -6.94 9.48
C THR A 61 -2.05 -8.18 8.70
N VAL A 62 -1.06 -8.80 8.06
CA VAL A 62 -1.22 -10.04 7.32
C VAL A 62 -0.06 -10.96 7.63
N THR A 63 -0.36 -12.22 7.94
CA THR A 63 0.67 -13.25 8.12
C THR A 63 0.75 -14.08 6.85
N VAL A 64 1.89 -14.04 6.17
CA VAL A 64 2.14 -14.82 4.95
C VAL A 64 2.94 -16.08 5.32
N GLY A 65 2.40 -17.26 5.01
CA GLY A 65 3.05 -18.54 5.30
C GLY A 65 2.67 -19.11 6.68
N GLY A 66 3.67 -19.51 7.48
CA GLY A 66 3.44 -20.04 8.84
C GLY A 66 3.11 -21.54 8.95
N LYS A 67 3.15 -22.30 7.84
CA LYS A 67 2.87 -23.76 7.85
C LYS A 67 4.01 -24.62 8.45
N LYS A 68 5.15 -24.01 8.79
CA LYS A 68 6.34 -24.69 9.33
C LYS A 68 7.01 -23.79 10.39
N PRO A 69 7.63 -24.37 11.43
CA PRO A 69 8.40 -23.59 12.40
C PRO A 69 9.60 -22.93 11.73
N GLY A 70 9.99 -21.75 12.21
CA GLY A 70 11.09 -20.99 11.63
C GLY A 70 11.14 -19.55 12.10
N LYS A 71 12.07 -18.78 11.52
CA LYS A 71 12.19 -17.34 11.78
C LYS A 71 11.04 -16.59 11.13
N VAL A 72 10.65 -15.48 11.77
CA VAL A 72 9.65 -14.53 11.27
C VAL A 72 10.33 -13.18 11.11
N PHE A 73 10.05 -12.47 10.02
CA PHE A 73 10.44 -11.08 9.83
C PHE A 73 9.21 -10.26 9.46
N LEU A 74 9.22 -8.97 9.80
CA LEU A 74 8.14 -8.04 9.52
C LEU A 74 8.55 -7.09 8.39
N ILE A 75 7.65 -6.90 7.42
CA ILE A 75 7.70 -5.81 6.46
C ILE A 75 6.56 -4.84 6.84
N ARG A 76 6.86 -3.55 6.91
CA ARG A 76 5.89 -2.50 7.28
C ARG A 76 5.94 -1.37 6.27
N GLY A 77 4.77 -0.96 5.79
CA GLY A 77 4.54 0.30 5.07
C GLY A 77 3.50 1.14 5.82
N ASP A 78 3.67 2.46 5.81
CA ASP A 78 2.62 3.44 6.13
C ASP A 78 1.72 3.67 4.92
N MET A 79 0.59 4.36 5.15
CA MET A 79 -0.42 4.61 4.11
C MET A 79 -1.10 5.97 4.25
N ASP A 80 -0.76 6.79 5.24
CA ASP A 80 -1.37 8.11 5.44
C ASP A 80 -0.71 9.19 4.57
N ALA A 81 -1.47 10.21 4.25
CA ALA A 81 -1.04 11.40 3.53
C ALA A 81 -0.90 12.60 4.47
N LEU A 82 -0.59 13.77 3.91
CA LEU A 82 -0.48 15.04 4.63
C LEU A 82 -1.56 16.03 4.18
N PRO A 83 -2.03 16.95 5.05
CA PRO A 83 -2.98 18.01 4.70
C PRO A 83 -2.28 19.15 3.94
N ILE A 84 -1.78 18.83 2.75
CA ILE A 84 -1.03 19.73 1.86
C ILE A 84 -1.72 19.72 0.51
N GLN A 85 -1.95 20.91 -0.05
CA GLN A 85 -2.43 21.04 -1.42
C GLN A 85 -1.35 20.55 -2.39
N GLU A 86 -1.71 19.62 -3.26
CA GLU A 86 -0.79 19.13 -4.27
C GLU A 86 -0.58 20.17 -5.38
N GLU A 87 0.70 20.39 -5.74
CA GLU A 87 1.14 21.30 -6.82
C GLU A 87 2.07 20.59 -7.82
N SER A 88 2.04 19.25 -7.87
CA SER A 88 2.96 18.44 -8.67
C SER A 88 2.72 18.54 -10.18
N GLY A 89 1.47 18.79 -10.59
CA GLY A 89 1.03 18.82 -11.99
C GLY A 89 0.97 17.46 -12.69
N VAL A 90 1.07 16.34 -11.96
CA VAL A 90 0.97 14.99 -12.55
C VAL A 90 -0.49 14.64 -12.87
N GLU A 91 -0.70 13.74 -13.84
CA GLU A 91 -2.05 13.35 -14.29
C GLU A 91 -2.91 12.66 -13.21
N PHE A 92 -2.28 12.16 -12.15
CA PHE A 92 -2.91 11.48 -11.02
C PHE A 92 -2.81 12.31 -9.73
N ALA A 93 -2.63 13.63 -9.86
CA ALA A 93 -2.64 14.52 -8.72
C ALA A 93 -3.99 14.45 -7.98
N SER A 94 -3.92 14.53 -6.66
CA SER A 94 -5.05 14.69 -5.78
C SER A 94 -5.69 16.09 -5.90
N ASP A 95 -7.00 16.17 -5.69
CA ASP A 95 -7.79 17.41 -5.80
C ASP A 95 -8.51 17.80 -4.51
N ASN A 96 -8.28 17.05 -3.42
CA ASN A 96 -9.02 17.16 -2.16
C ASN A 96 -8.28 17.93 -1.06
N GLY A 97 -7.20 18.66 -1.40
CA GLY A 97 -6.40 19.45 -0.46
C GLY A 97 -5.48 18.65 0.46
N LYS A 98 -5.31 17.35 0.19
CA LYS A 98 -4.35 16.45 0.86
C LYS A 98 -3.41 15.88 -0.19
N MET A 99 -2.22 15.41 0.21
CA MET A 99 -1.23 14.88 -0.72
C MET A 99 -0.36 13.81 -0.06
N HIS A 100 -0.04 12.73 -0.79
CA HIS A 100 1.02 11.79 -0.40
C HIS A 100 2.43 12.39 -0.59
N ALA A 101 2.72 13.51 0.10
CA ALA A 101 3.97 14.24 -0.07
C ALA A 101 5.20 13.54 0.55
N CYS A 102 5.00 12.48 1.33
CA CYS A 102 6.05 11.62 1.89
C CYS A 102 6.23 10.29 1.14
N GLY A 103 5.41 10.00 0.13
CA GLY A 103 5.52 8.77 -0.66
C GLY A 103 4.96 7.52 0.01
N HIS A 104 4.01 7.64 0.95
CA HIS A 104 3.35 6.47 1.58
C HIS A 104 2.39 5.71 0.62
N ASP A 105 2.24 6.20 -0.61
CA ASP A 105 1.56 5.54 -1.71
C ASP A 105 2.47 4.60 -2.54
N MET A 106 3.77 4.53 -2.21
CA MET A 106 4.82 3.80 -2.95
C MET A 106 5.01 2.34 -2.51
#